data_AF-A0A0A2T5M1-F1
#
_entry.id   AF-A0A0A2T5M1-F1
#
_cell.length_a   1.000
_cell.length_b   1.000
_cell.length_c   1.000
_cell.angle_alpha   90.00
_cell.angle_beta   90.00
_cell.angle_gamma   90.00
#
_symmetry.space_group_name_H-M   'P 1'
#
loop_
_entity.id
_entity.type
_entity.pdbx_description
1 polymer ?
#
loop_
_entity_poly.entity_id
_entity_poly.type
_entity_poly.pdbx_seq_one_letter_code
_entity_poly.pdbx_strand_id
1 'polypeptide(L)'
;NNTSVKYEKVPQKRRSADRIMSVYDPDARLSKKGRGTTINGYKTQDLITTKGVVLDTKVIPAIEHDRDAMYEMANTILNSFGFLPKGLFGDTAYGHGKQRKALESLNIPVVAPVPSTQNPTGLYDISQFTYESEQDRFTCPQGKHTYRKSHSTKNEGTQYFFDKKDCQECPFKMNCTTNKSGRSVFRSDYHDLYEAAKAYNVSEDGQEDHKRRLLVERKNQELKNDCGLGHAQTKSKGALAIKAKLATIVVNLKHTVRRTIAPYPGFIRRPKTANQ
;
A
#
# COMPACT_ATOMS: atom_id res chain seq x y z
N ASN A 1 3.43 46.59 24.25
CA ASN A 1 2.62 45.41 24.65
C ASN A 1 3.22 44.14 24.11
N ASN A 2 4.11 43.52 24.86
CA ASN A 2 4.76 42.26 24.50
C ASN A 2 4.01 41.12 25.19
N THR A 3 2.92 40.66 24.58
CA THR A 3 2.12 39.55 25.11
C THR A 3 2.94 38.28 24.98
N SER A 4 3.47 37.78 26.10
CA SER A 4 4.25 36.54 26.10
C SER A 4 3.34 35.36 25.73
N VAL A 5 3.54 34.83 24.52
CA VAL A 5 2.83 33.63 24.06
C VAL A 5 3.26 32.46 24.95
N LYS A 6 2.35 31.95 25.78
CA LYS A 6 2.57 30.71 26.54
C LYS A 6 2.34 29.52 25.62
N TYR A 7 3.39 28.75 25.38
CA TYR A 7 3.32 27.51 24.61
C TYR A 7 3.01 26.33 25.55
N GLU A 8 1.88 25.66 25.34
CA GLU A 8 1.56 24.41 26.04
C GLU A 8 1.85 23.20 25.14
N LYS A 9 2.52 22.19 25.69
CA LYS A 9 2.87 20.99 24.94
C LYS A 9 1.64 20.09 24.80
N VAL A 10 1.09 20.00 23.59
CA VAL A 10 -0.03 19.09 23.29
C VAL A 10 0.36 17.63 23.57
N PRO A 11 -0.41 16.90 24.40
CA PRO A 11 -0.19 15.48 24.68
C PRO A 11 -0.16 14.65 23.40
N GLN A 12 0.71 13.63 23.33
CA GLN A 12 0.94 12.86 22.11
C GLN A 12 -0.35 12.23 21.53
N LYS A 13 -1.27 11.78 22.40
CA LYS A 13 -2.56 11.19 22.02
C LYS A 13 -3.52 12.20 21.37
N ARG A 14 -3.34 13.50 21.60
CA ARG A 14 -4.18 14.58 21.06
C ARG A 14 -3.58 15.25 19.83
N ARG A 15 -2.40 14.82 19.39
CA ARG A 15 -1.74 15.41 18.21
C ARG A 15 -2.42 14.90 16.95
N SER A 16 -2.86 15.82 16.10
CA SER A 16 -3.32 15.47 14.75
C SER A 16 -2.21 14.72 14.01
N ALA A 17 -2.62 13.72 13.23
CA ALA A 17 -1.74 13.05 12.28
C ALA A 17 -1.25 14.06 11.23
N ASP A 18 -2.13 14.94 10.76
CA ASP A 18 -1.90 15.95 9.73
C ASP A 18 -1.34 17.28 10.28
N ARG A 19 -0.62 17.24 11.39
CA ARG A 19 -0.08 18.47 11.99
C ARG A 19 1.05 19.06 11.15
N ILE A 20 1.09 20.39 11.10
CA ILE A 20 2.18 21.15 10.52
C ILE A 20 3.44 20.92 11.38
N MET A 21 4.53 20.52 10.73
CA MET A 21 5.80 20.20 11.39
C MET A 21 6.85 21.31 11.25
N SER A 22 6.72 22.16 10.22
CA SER A 22 7.66 23.25 9.93
C SER A 22 6.89 24.51 9.59
N VAL A 23 7.31 25.64 10.16
CA VAL A 23 6.77 26.96 9.82
C VAL A 23 7.25 27.39 8.43
N TYR A 24 8.43 26.94 8.01
CA TYR A 24 9.04 27.26 6.72
C TYR A 24 8.58 26.32 5.59
N ASP A 25 8.08 25.15 5.94
CA ASP A 25 7.56 24.18 4.98
C ASP A 25 6.23 23.60 5.50
N PRO A 26 5.12 24.33 5.29
CA PRO A 26 3.81 23.94 5.77
C PRO A 26 3.27 22.64 5.16
N ASP A 27 3.87 22.13 4.07
CA ASP A 27 3.48 20.90 3.38
C ASP A 27 4.21 19.66 3.92
N ALA A 28 5.29 19.84 4.67
CA ALA A 28 6.01 18.74 5.30
C ALA A 28 5.14 18.05 6.36
N ARG A 29 5.09 16.72 6.31
CA ARG A 29 4.28 15.89 7.22
C ARG A 29 5.11 14.86 7.95
N LEU A 30 4.60 14.39 9.08
CA LEU A 30 5.22 13.30 9.84
C LEU A 30 4.55 11.98 9.50
N SER A 31 5.35 10.95 9.22
CA SER A 31 4.88 9.58 9.11
C SER A 31 5.74 8.64 9.95
N LYS A 32 5.11 7.63 10.56
CA LYS A 32 5.81 6.59 11.31
C LYS A 32 5.98 5.37 10.43
N LYS A 33 7.22 4.88 10.32
CA LYS A 33 7.55 3.65 9.60
C LYS A 33 7.98 2.58 10.61
N GLY A 34 7.12 1.59 10.84
CA GLY A 34 7.40 0.48 11.77
C GLY A 34 7.63 0.92 13.23
N ARG A 35 8.36 0.10 13.99
CA ARG A 35 8.77 0.42 15.37
C ARG A 35 10.03 1.29 15.36
N GLY A 36 9.85 2.60 15.52
CA GLY A 36 10.93 3.53 15.90
C GLY A 36 11.43 4.47 14.80
N THR A 37 11.18 4.19 13.52
CA THR A 37 11.61 5.08 12.44
C THR A 37 10.51 6.09 12.09
N THR A 38 10.89 7.36 11.97
CA THR A 38 9.98 8.43 11.59
C THR A 38 10.50 9.12 10.34
N ILE A 39 9.62 9.33 9.36
CA ILE A 39 9.90 10.12 8.17
C ILE A 39 9.29 11.50 8.39
N ASN A 40 10.13 12.52 8.28
CA ASN A 40 9.74 13.91 8.39
C ASN A 40 9.83 14.54 6.99
N GLY A 41 8.75 15.17 6.53
CA GLY A 41 8.70 15.80 5.21
C GLY A 41 7.96 14.95 4.20
N TYR A 42 8.70 14.33 3.29
CA TYR A 42 8.19 13.75 2.06
C TYR A 42 8.78 12.37 1.78
N LYS A 43 8.17 11.66 0.83
CA LYS A 43 8.68 10.42 0.25
C LYS A 43 8.52 10.45 -1.27
N THR A 44 9.31 9.64 -1.96
CA THR A 44 9.25 9.47 -3.40
C THR A 44 8.48 8.19 -3.75
N GLN A 45 7.67 8.28 -4.80
CA GLN A 45 7.02 7.15 -5.47
C GLN A 45 7.60 7.05 -6.87
N ASP A 46 8.02 5.87 -7.27
CA ASP A 46 8.76 5.63 -8.50
C ASP A 46 8.01 4.60 -9.35
N LEU A 47 7.66 4.96 -10.58
CA LEU A 47 7.02 4.09 -11.55
C LEU A 47 8.08 3.56 -12.52
N ILE A 48 8.36 2.27 -12.43
CA ILE A 48 9.52 1.65 -13.06
C ILE A 48 9.06 0.46 -13.92
N THR A 49 9.51 0.41 -15.17
CA THR A 49 9.26 -0.73 -16.05
C THR A 49 9.97 -1.99 -15.55
N THR A 50 9.48 -3.16 -15.92
CA THR A 50 10.18 -4.45 -15.69
C THR A 50 11.56 -4.50 -16.36
N LYS A 51 11.82 -3.62 -17.33
CA LYS A 51 13.13 -3.46 -17.96
C LYS A 51 14.05 -2.49 -17.22
N GLY A 52 13.66 -1.88 -16.11
CA GLY A 52 14.51 -1.02 -15.27
C GLY A 52 14.56 0.46 -15.67
N VAL A 53 13.73 0.88 -16.63
CA VAL A 53 13.54 2.30 -16.98
C VAL A 53 12.53 2.91 -16.03
N VAL A 54 12.88 4.04 -15.40
CA VAL A 54 11.99 4.84 -14.58
C VAL A 54 11.17 5.76 -15.49
N LEU A 55 9.85 5.62 -15.48
CA LEU A 55 8.93 6.40 -16.32
C LEU A 55 8.47 7.67 -15.62
N ASP A 56 8.21 7.59 -14.32
CA ASP A 56 7.80 8.72 -13.51
C ASP A 56 8.31 8.57 -12.07
N THR A 57 8.54 9.71 -11.43
CA THR A 57 8.87 9.82 -10.02
C THR A 57 8.09 10.99 -9.43
N LYS A 58 7.32 10.73 -8.38
CA LYS A 58 6.46 11.69 -7.71
C LYS A 58 6.86 11.87 -6.26
N VAL A 59 6.85 13.13 -5.79
CA VAL A 59 7.08 13.47 -4.38
C VAL A 59 5.74 13.68 -3.69
N ILE A 60 5.50 12.94 -2.63
CA ILE A 60 4.29 13.03 -1.81
C ILE A 60 4.64 13.33 -0.35
N PRO A 61 3.80 14.04 0.41
CA PRO A 61 3.95 14.18 1.86
C PRO A 61 4.07 12.82 2.54
N ALA A 62 4.86 12.73 3.60
CA ALA A 62 5.16 11.44 4.23
C ALA A 62 3.92 10.71 4.75
N ILE A 63 2.88 11.46 5.14
CA ILE A 63 1.61 10.94 5.67
C ILE A 63 0.69 10.35 4.59
N GLU A 64 0.79 10.84 3.36
CA GLU A 64 -0.03 10.38 2.24
C GLU A 64 0.23 8.90 2.01
N HIS A 65 -0.78 8.08 1.67
CA HIS A 65 -0.54 6.66 1.44
C HIS A 65 0.07 6.45 0.05
N ASP A 66 1.07 5.57 -0.05
CA ASP A 66 1.79 5.28 -1.31
C ASP A 66 0.83 4.89 -2.46
N ARG A 67 -0.23 4.21 -2.08
CA ARG A 67 -1.30 3.70 -2.94
C ARG A 67 -2.11 4.79 -3.67
N ASP A 68 -2.14 6.02 -3.14
CA ASP A 68 -2.93 7.10 -3.73
C ASP A 68 -2.21 7.72 -4.94
N ALA A 69 -0.87 7.74 -4.93
CA ALA A 69 -0.07 8.17 -6.07
C ALA A 69 -0.14 7.23 -7.28
N MET A 70 -0.46 5.95 -7.04
CA MET A 70 -0.43 4.88 -8.05
C MET A 70 -1.35 5.15 -9.25
N TYR A 71 -2.61 5.51 -8.97
CA TYR A 71 -3.61 5.82 -10.01
C TYR A 71 -3.19 7.05 -10.82
N GLU A 72 -2.76 8.11 -10.14
CA GLU A 72 -2.38 9.36 -10.80
C GLU A 72 -1.13 9.18 -11.68
N MET A 73 -0.13 8.42 -11.22
CA MET A 73 1.06 8.11 -12.01
C MET A 73 0.71 7.27 -13.24
N ALA A 74 -0.15 6.25 -13.10
CA ALA A 74 -0.61 5.44 -14.22
C ALA A 74 -1.40 6.28 -15.25
N ASN A 75 -2.31 7.13 -14.78
CA ASN A 75 -3.07 8.05 -15.62
C ASN A 75 -2.17 9.07 -16.33
N THR A 76 -1.13 9.56 -15.67
CA THR A 76 -0.14 10.47 -16.27
C THR A 76 0.60 9.80 -17.43
N ILE A 77 1.02 8.55 -17.27
CA ILE A 77 1.69 7.79 -18.35
C ILE A 77 0.73 7.56 -19.52
N LEU A 78 -0.52 7.18 -19.25
CA LEU A 78 -1.54 7.00 -20.28
C LEU A 78 -1.72 8.28 -21.10
N ASN A 79 -1.89 9.42 -20.43
CA ASN A 79 -2.13 10.70 -21.10
C ASN A 79 -0.88 11.23 -21.83
N SER A 80 0.32 10.92 -21.33
CA SER A 80 1.57 11.43 -21.91
C SER A 80 2.09 10.58 -23.07
N PHE A 81 1.91 9.26 -23.01
CA PHE A 81 2.53 8.31 -23.94
C PHE A 81 1.54 7.43 -24.69
N GLY A 82 0.24 7.48 -24.36
CA GLY A 82 -0.81 6.75 -25.07
C GLY A 82 -0.77 5.23 -24.89
N PHE A 83 -0.07 4.71 -23.88
CA PHE A 83 -0.05 3.27 -23.60
C PHE A 83 -0.39 2.96 -22.15
N LEU A 84 -1.02 1.79 -21.97
CA LEU A 84 -1.31 1.19 -20.67
C LEU A 84 -0.29 0.09 -20.37
N PRO A 85 0.23 0.00 -19.14
CA PRO A 85 1.02 -1.16 -18.75
C PRO A 85 0.13 -2.40 -18.71
N LYS A 86 0.69 -3.56 -19.08
CA LYS A 86 0.00 -4.86 -18.97
C LYS A 86 -0.38 -5.23 -17.53
N GLY A 87 0.28 -4.62 -16.55
CA GLY A 87 -0.03 -4.75 -15.14
C GLY A 87 0.86 -3.84 -14.31
N LEU A 88 0.39 -3.49 -13.12
CA LEU A 88 1.14 -2.70 -12.14
C LEU A 88 1.56 -3.57 -10.96
N PHE A 89 2.86 -3.63 -10.72
CA PHE A 89 3.44 -4.39 -9.62
C PHE A 89 3.61 -3.52 -8.38
N GLY A 90 3.17 -4.02 -7.22
CA GLY A 90 3.28 -3.30 -5.95
C GLY A 90 3.44 -4.22 -4.76
N ASP A 91 3.84 -3.65 -3.62
CA ASP A 91 3.76 -4.34 -2.33
C ASP A 91 2.33 -4.42 -1.79
N THR A 92 2.17 -5.03 -0.62
CA THR A 92 0.85 -5.22 0.02
C THR A 92 0.10 -3.91 0.24
N ALA A 93 0.79 -2.77 0.42
CA ALA A 93 0.16 -1.47 0.58
C ALA A 93 -0.51 -0.98 -0.71
N TYR A 94 -0.12 -1.50 -1.87
CA TYR A 94 -0.78 -1.24 -3.17
C TYR A 94 -1.90 -2.24 -3.47
N GLY A 95 -2.02 -3.32 -2.70
CA GLY A 95 -2.98 -4.40 -2.92
C GLY A 95 -4.39 -4.14 -2.40
N HIS A 96 -4.70 -2.93 -1.94
CA HIS A 96 -6.02 -2.56 -1.39
C HIS A 96 -7.11 -2.46 -2.47
N GLY A 97 -8.34 -2.81 -2.08
CA GLY A 97 -9.48 -2.96 -2.97
C GLY A 97 -9.87 -1.68 -3.72
N LYS A 98 -9.82 -0.53 -3.04
CA LYS A 98 -10.09 0.77 -3.66
C LYS A 98 -9.15 1.08 -4.83
N GLN A 99 -7.85 0.80 -4.68
CA GLN A 99 -6.86 1.02 -5.72
C GLN A 99 -6.98 -0.01 -6.85
N ARG A 100 -7.27 -1.26 -6.52
CA ARG A 100 -7.63 -2.27 -7.53
C ARG A 100 -8.81 -1.81 -8.37
N LYS A 101 -9.88 -1.31 -7.73
CA LYS A 101 -11.07 -0.81 -8.42
C LYS A 101 -10.77 0.40 -9.30
N ALA A 102 -9.98 1.35 -8.80
CA ALA A 102 -9.59 2.53 -9.57
C ALA A 102 -8.72 2.20 -10.79
N LEU A 103 -7.84 1.19 -10.70
CA LEU A 103 -7.02 0.77 -11.83
C LEU A 103 -7.75 -0.20 -12.78
N GLU A 104 -8.72 -0.95 -12.28
CA GLU A 104 -9.63 -1.74 -13.11
C GLU A 104 -10.39 -0.85 -14.10
N SER A 105 -10.81 0.36 -13.71
CA SER A 105 -11.45 1.30 -14.65
C SER A 105 -10.52 1.81 -15.75
N LEU A 106 -9.20 1.62 -15.61
CA LEU A 106 -8.20 1.90 -16.64
C LEU A 106 -7.74 0.63 -17.36
N ASN A 107 -8.37 -0.53 -17.10
CA ASN A 107 -7.96 -1.84 -17.60
C ASN A 107 -6.51 -2.22 -17.22
N ILE A 108 -6.01 -1.75 -16.07
CA ILE A 108 -4.68 -2.08 -15.56
C ILE A 108 -4.81 -3.06 -14.40
N PRO A 109 -4.42 -4.34 -14.55
CA PRO A 109 -4.44 -5.29 -13.45
C PRO A 109 -3.35 -4.95 -12.42
N VAL A 110 -3.68 -5.12 -11.15
CA VAL A 110 -2.73 -4.90 -10.03
C VAL A 110 -2.19 -6.22 -9.52
N VAL A 111 -0.88 -6.40 -9.63
CA VAL A 111 -0.17 -7.56 -9.09
C VAL A 111 0.50 -7.15 -7.78
N ALA A 112 -0.21 -7.44 -6.69
CA ALA A 112 0.22 -7.16 -5.33
C ALA A 112 -0.39 -8.20 -4.38
N PRO A 113 0.28 -8.50 -3.25
CA PRO A 113 -0.32 -9.32 -2.20
C PRO A 113 -1.61 -8.68 -1.68
N VAL A 114 -2.62 -9.50 -1.39
CA VAL A 114 -3.86 -9.05 -0.76
C VAL A 114 -3.61 -8.90 0.76
N PRO A 115 -4.08 -7.82 1.40
CA PRO A 115 -3.98 -7.67 2.84
C PRO A 115 -4.62 -8.87 3.57
N SER A 116 -3.95 -9.39 4.61
CA SER A 116 -4.47 -10.51 5.38
C SER A 116 -5.77 -10.12 6.07
N THR A 117 -6.79 -10.97 5.94
CA THR A 117 -8.05 -10.88 6.69
C THR A 117 -8.02 -11.70 7.99
N GLN A 118 -6.89 -12.38 8.29
CA GLN A 118 -6.79 -13.27 9.43
C GLN A 118 -7.10 -12.56 10.74
N ASN A 119 -8.00 -13.14 11.52
CA ASN A 119 -8.30 -12.66 12.85
C ASN A 119 -7.13 -12.90 13.82
N PRO A 120 -6.46 -11.84 14.33
CA PRO A 120 -5.29 -11.98 15.20
C PRO A 120 -5.64 -12.51 16.60
N THR A 121 -6.93 -12.63 16.93
CA THR A 121 -7.39 -13.12 18.24
C THR A 121 -7.49 -14.64 18.33
N GLY A 122 -7.24 -15.37 17.24
CA GLY A 122 -7.37 -16.83 17.17
C GLY A 122 -8.82 -17.34 17.14
N LEU A 123 -9.81 -16.45 17.25
CA LEU A 123 -11.21 -16.77 17.02
C LEU A 123 -11.44 -17.09 15.53
N TYR A 124 -12.54 -17.79 15.23
CA TYR A 124 -12.90 -18.14 13.85
C TYR A 124 -12.76 -16.94 12.90
N ASP A 125 -12.14 -17.21 11.76
CA ASP A 125 -11.93 -16.26 10.68
C ASP A 125 -13.16 -16.18 9.78
N ILE A 126 -13.24 -15.17 8.91
CA ILE A 126 -14.29 -15.10 7.88
C ILE A 126 -14.26 -16.31 6.95
N SER A 127 -13.09 -16.92 6.72
CA SER A 127 -12.96 -18.13 5.89
C SER A 127 -13.73 -19.35 6.39
N GLN A 128 -14.16 -19.35 7.67
CA GLN A 128 -15.01 -20.39 8.25
C GLN A 128 -16.51 -20.16 7.95
N PHE A 129 -16.88 -19.06 7.30
CA PHE A 129 -18.25 -18.70 7.01
C PHE A 129 -18.47 -18.71 5.50
N THR A 130 -19.54 -19.35 5.05
CA THR A 130 -19.89 -19.44 3.64
C THR A 130 -20.80 -18.28 3.27
N TYR A 131 -20.47 -17.56 2.20
CA TYR A 131 -21.34 -16.54 1.64
C TYR A 131 -22.27 -17.16 0.60
N GLU A 132 -23.58 -16.97 0.77
CA GLU A 132 -24.62 -17.38 -0.16
C GLU A 132 -25.03 -16.16 -0.99
N SER A 133 -24.57 -16.07 -2.24
CA SER A 133 -24.78 -14.90 -3.10
C SER A 133 -26.25 -14.71 -3.49
N GLU A 134 -26.99 -15.80 -3.71
CA GLU A 134 -28.40 -15.75 -4.12
C GLU A 134 -29.31 -15.11 -3.05
N GLN A 135 -29.05 -15.40 -1.77
CA GLN A 135 -29.83 -14.88 -0.65
C GLN A 135 -29.13 -13.70 0.05
N ASP A 136 -27.94 -13.31 -0.42
CA ASP A 136 -27.06 -12.28 0.14
C ASP A 136 -26.98 -12.36 1.68
N ARG A 137 -26.46 -13.50 2.16
CA ARG A 137 -26.30 -13.82 3.59
C ARG A 137 -25.08 -14.70 3.83
N PHE A 138 -24.63 -14.76 5.08
CA PHE A 138 -23.60 -15.70 5.50
C PHE A 138 -24.17 -16.87 6.30
N THR A 139 -23.52 -18.01 6.17
CA THR A 139 -23.79 -19.25 6.90
C THR A 139 -22.59 -19.61 7.74
N CYS A 140 -22.80 -19.83 9.04
CA CYS A 140 -21.73 -20.20 9.96
C CYS A 140 -21.46 -21.71 9.95
N PRO A 141 -20.36 -22.19 10.57
CA PRO A 141 -20.05 -23.63 10.68
C PRO A 141 -21.14 -24.48 11.35
N GLN A 142 -22.06 -23.86 12.09
CA GLN A 142 -23.20 -24.53 12.73
C GLN A 142 -24.49 -24.45 11.91
N GLY A 143 -24.42 -24.01 10.65
CA GLY A 143 -25.57 -23.94 9.74
C GLY A 143 -26.54 -22.79 10.01
N LYS A 144 -26.25 -21.88 10.96
CA LYS A 144 -27.08 -20.69 11.20
C LYS A 144 -26.77 -19.61 10.17
N HIS A 145 -27.77 -18.82 9.83
CA HIS A 145 -27.66 -17.74 8.85
C HIS A 145 -27.66 -16.35 9.49
N THR A 146 -27.10 -15.37 8.80
CA THR A 146 -27.22 -13.97 9.19
C THR A 146 -28.63 -13.46 8.94
N TYR A 147 -29.21 -12.77 9.94
CA TYR A 147 -30.60 -12.27 9.90
C TYR A 147 -30.70 -10.78 9.58
N ARG A 148 -29.59 -10.04 9.73
CA ARG A 148 -29.53 -8.60 9.52
C ARG A 148 -28.19 -8.23 8.89
N LYS A 149 -28.19 -7.18 8.06
CA LYS A 149 -26.98 -6.57 7.53
C LYS A 149 -27.05 -5.04 7.59
N SER A 150 -25.89 -4.38 7.59
CA SER A 150 -25.76 -2.91 7.56
C SER A 150 -24.57 -2.54 6.69
N HIS A 151 -24.81 -1.75 5.65
CA HIS A 151 -23.74 -1.17 4.85
C HIS A 151 -23.04 -0.05 5.64
N SER A 152 -21.73 0.07 5.46
CA SER A 152 -20.91 1.14 6.01
C SER A 152 -20.18 1.84 4.87
N THR A 153 -20.63 3.04 4.52
CA THR A 153 -19.97 3.87 3.51
C THR A 153 -18.55 4.23 3.92
N LYS A 154 -18.31 4.42 5.23
CA LYS A 154 -16.98 4.75 5.77
C LYS A 154 -15.98 3.59 5.62
N ASN A 155 -16.44 2.35 5.82
CA ASN A 155 -15.58 1.18 5.76
C ASN A 155 -15.63 0.48 4.39
N GLU A 156 -16.46 0.98 3.46
CA GLU A 156 -16.62 0.44 2.09
C GLU A 156 -16.90 -1.08 2.13
N GLY A 157 -17.99 -1.44 2.83
CA GLY A 157 -18.44 -2.81 2.97
C GLY A 157 -19.69 -2.97 3.83
N THR A 158 -20.16 -4.22 3.92
CA THR A 158 -21.37 -4.60 4.62
C THR A 158 -21.06 -5.49 5.82
N GLN A 159 -21.60 -5.12 6.97
CA GLN A 159 -21.57 -5.96 8.18
C GLN A 159 -22.82 -6.85 8.21
N TYR A 160 -22.64 -8.15 8.34
CA TYR A 160 -23.70 -9.15 8.49
C TYR A 160 -23.72 -9.67 9.93
N PHE A 161 -24.90 -9.79 10.51
CA PHE A 161 -25.10 -10.13 11.92
C PHE A 161 -25.83 -11.46 12.05
N PHE A 162 -25.31 -12.34 12.90
CA PHE A 162 -26.00 -13.56 13.33
C PHE A 162 -26.91 -13.26 14.52
N ASP A 163 -28.00 -14.02 14.66
CA ASP A 163 -28.93 -13.81 15.75
C ASP A 163 -28.24 -14.04 17.10
N LYS A 164 -28.53 -13.16 18.06
CA LYS A 164 -27.91 -13.21 19.38
C LYS A 164 -28.26 -14.52 20.09
N LYS A 165 -29.51 -14.99 20.01
CA LYS A 165 -29.98 -16.22 20.68
C LYS A 165 -29.23 -17.43 20.13
N ASP A 166 -29.17 -17.56 18.80
CA ASP A 166 -28.40 -18.61 18.13
C ASP A 166 -26.93 -18.62 18.58
N CYS A 167 -26.30 -17.45 18.72
CA CYS A 167 -24.92 -17.35 19.17
C CYS A 167 -24.73 -17.65 20.67
N GLN A 168 -25.72 -17.36 21.52
CA GLN A 168 -25.61 -17.56 22.97
C GLN A 168 -25.74 -19.03 23.35
N GLU A 169 -26.57 -19.77 22.64
CA GLU A 169 -26.78 -21.21 22.82
C GLU A 169 -25.76 -22.07 22.06
N CYS A 170 -24.89 -21.44 21.25
CA CYS A 170 -23.91 -22.15 20.44
C CYS A 170 -22.76 -22.75 21.29
N PRO A 171 -22.49 -24.06 21.18
CA PRO A 171 -21.41 -24.71 21.94
C PRO A 171 -20.02 -24.21 21.55
N PHE A 172 -19.84 -23.70 20.33
CA PHE A 172 -18.57 -23.18 19.82
C PHE A 172 -18.40 -21.66 20.02
N LYS A 173 -19.28 -21.01 20.78
CA LYS A 173 -19.28 -19.55 20.96
C LYS A 173 -17.91 -19.02 21.41
N MET A 174 -17.26 -19.70 22.36
CA MET A 174 -15.95 -19.27 22.89
C MET A 174 -14.85 -19.25 21.82
N ASN A 175 -14.92 -20.14 20.82
CA ASN A 175 -14.00 -20.16 19.68
C ASN A 175 -14.44 -19.20 18.55
N CYS A 176 -15.71 -18.79 18.54
CA CYS A 176 -16.30 -18.01 17.47
C CYS A 176 -16.29 -16.50 17.75
N THR A 177 -16.68 -16.05 18.94
CA THR A 177 -16.78 -14.61 19.25
C THR A 177 -16.76 -14.31 20.75
N THR A 178 -16.14 -13.20 21.12
CA THR A 178 -16.24 -12.60 22.46
C THR A 178 -17.36 -11.55 22.57
N ASN A 179 -18.05 -11.25 21.46
CA ASN A 179 -19.09 -10.22 21.43
C ASN A 179 -20.38 -10.72 22.09
N LYS A 180 -20.87 -9.98 23.10
CA LYS A 180 -22.12 -10.28 23.82
C LYS A 180 -23.36 -10.21 22.93
N SER A 181 -23.31 -9.44 21.85
CA SER A 181 -24.41 -9.28 20.89
C SER A 181 -24.45 -10.37 19.80
N GLY A 182 -23.51 -11.33 19.83
CA GLY A 182 -23.39 -12.38 18.82
C GLY A 182 -22.29 -12.10 17.79
N ARG A 183 -22.07 -13.08 16.91
CA ARG A 183 -21.05 -12.99 15.85
C ARG A 183 -21.54 -12.05 14.75
N SER A 184 -20.62 -11.32 14.15
CA SER A 184 -20.87 -10.60 12.91
C SER A 184 -19.67 -10.76 11.98
N VAL A 185 -19.92 -10.65 10.68
CA VAL A 185 -18.93 -10.85 9.62
C VAL A 185 -18.97 -9.65 8.68
N PHE A 186 -17.80 -9.13 8.33
CA PHE A 186 -17.66 -8.00 7.42
C PHE A 186 -17.30 -8.48 6.02
N ARG A 187 -18.09 -8.13 5.01
CA ARG A 187 -17.75 -8.33 3.60
C ARG A 187 -17.43 -6.96 2.99
N SER A 188 -16.22 -6.78 2.50
CA SER A 188 -15.84 -5.54 1.80
C SER A 188 -16.57 -5.45 0.46
N ASP A 189 -16.86 -4.24 0.00
CA ASP A 189 -17.38 -3.98 -1.35
C ASP A 189 -16.40 -4.43 -2.44
N TYR A 190 -15.11 -4.60 -2.10
CA TYR A 190 -14.05 -5.08 -2.99
C TYR A 190 -13.73 -6.58 -2.81
N HIS A 191 -14.60 -7.36 -2.15
CA HIS A 191 -14.33 -8.76 -1.85
C HIS A 191 -13.97 -9.58 -3.09
N ASP A 192 -14.73 -9.43 -4.17
CA ASP A 192 -14.52 -10.22 -5.39
C ASP A 192 -13.20 -9.86 -6.09
N LEU A 193 -12.78 -8.59 -6.01
CA LEU A 193 -11.45 -8.16 -6.46
C LEU A 193 -10.33 -8.79 -5.64
N TYR A 194 -10.53 -8.98 -4.33
CA TYR A 194 -9.57 -9.65 -3.48
C TYR A 194 -9.48 -11.14 -3.78
N GLU A 195 -10.60 -11.83 -4.00
CA GLU A 195 -10.60 -13.25 -4.34
C GLU A 195 -9.95 -13.51 -5.71
N ALA A 196 -10.28 -12.71 -6.73
CA ALA A 196 -9.62 -12.76 -8.04
C ALA A 196 -8.11 -12.52 -7.91
N ALA A 197 -7.70 -11.54 -7.11
CA ALA A 197 -6.28 -11.25 -6.87
C ALA A 197 -5.57 -12.38 -6.10
N LYS A 198 -6.23 -13.03 -5.13
CA LYS A 198 -5.67 -14.20 -4.42
C LYS A 198 -5.46 -15.36 -5.38
N ALA A 199 -6.46 -15.68 -6.21
CA ALA A 199 -6.38 -16.73 -7.21
C ALA A 199 -5.24 -16.47 -8.21
N TYR A 200 -5.13 -15.24 -8.71
CA TYR A 200 -4.02 -14.85 -9.58
C TYR A 200 -2.66 -14.98 -8.88
N ASN A 201 -2.53 -14.50 -7.64
CA ASN A 201 -1.26 -14.51 -6.91
C ASN A 201 -0.69 -15.92 -6.66
N VAL A 202 -1.53 -16.96 -6.59
CA VAL A 202 -1.08 -18.35 -6.41
C VAL A 202 -0.81 -19.08 -7.73
N SER A 203 -1.30 -18.56 -8.86
CA SER A 203 -1.04 -19.11 -10.20
C SER A 203 0.45 -19.01 -10.59
N GLU A 204 0.88 -19.81 -11.56
CA GLU A 204 2.26 -19.77 -12.08
C GLU A 204 2.62 -18.37 -12.60
N ASP A 205 1.76 -17.77 -13.43
CA ASP A 205 1.93 -16.41 -13.95
C ASP A 205 2.08 -15.39 -12.82
N GLY A 206 1.21 -15.45 -11.81
CA GLY A 206 1.27 -14.53 -10.67
C GLY A 206 2.57 -14.68 -9.88
N GLN A 207 3.04 -15.91 -9.66
CA GLN A 207 4.31 -16.16 -8.98
C GLN A 207 5.51 -15.64 -9.78
N GLU A 208 5.51 -15.79 -11.11
CA GLU A 208 6.55 -15.19 -11.97
C GLU A 208 6.54 -13.67 -11.91
N ASP A 209 5.36 -13.08 -11.95
CA ASP A 209 5.19 -11.64 -11.88
C ASP A 209 5.62 -11.06 -10.52
N HIS A 210 5.39 -11.77 -9.42
CA HIS A 210 5.94 -11.40 -8.11
C HIS A 210 7.47 -11.40 -8.11
N LYS A 211 8.15 -12.31 -8.83
CA LYS A 211 9.62 -12.31 -8.94
C LYS A 211 10.14 -11.04 -9.65
N ARG A 212 9.36 -10.46 -10.57
CA ARG A 212 9.74 -9.23 -11.31
C ARG A 212 9.80 -8.00 -10.40
N ARG A 213 9.14 -8.00 -9.24
CA ARG A 213 9.20 -6.91 -8.24
C ARG A 213 10.62 -6.63 -7.74
N LEU A 214 11.49 -7.64 -7.67
CA LEU A 214 12.88 -7.47 -7.23
C LEU A 214 13.66 -6.48 -8.11
N LEU A 215 13.27 -6.31 -9.38
CA LEU A 215 13.90 -5.35 -10.29
C LEU A 215 13.61 -3.91 -9.89
N VAL A 216 12.40 -3.65 -9.41
CA VAL A 216 11.99 -2.34 -8.88
C VAL A 216 12.77 -2.01 -7.62
N GLU A 217 12.94 -2.97 -6.71
CA GLU A 217 13.70 -2.78 -5.47
C GLU A 217 15.16 -2.40 -5.73
N ARG A 218 15.82 -3.07 -6.69
CA ARG A 218 17.20 -2.74 -7.10
C ARG A 218 17.30 -1.30 -7.61
N LYS A 219 16.34 -0.87 -8.43
CA LYS A 219 16.32 0.48 -9.00
C LYS A 219 16.00 1.55 -7.96
N ASN A 220 15.06 1.27 -7.05
CA ASN A 220 14.77 2.12 -5.89
C ASN A 220 15.98 2.25 -4.97
N GLN A 221 16.76 1.18 -4.80
CA GLN A 221 18.01 1.24 -4.03
C GLN A 221 19.05 2.12 -4.70
N GLU A 222 19.19 2.06 -6.03
CA GLU A 222 20.08 2.94 -6.79
C GLU A 222 19.66 4.41 -6.64
N LEU A 223 18.37 4.73 -6.79
CA LEU A 223 17.82 6.07 -6.57
C LEU A 223 18.11 6.58 -5.14
N LYS A 224 17.93 5.72 -4.12
CA LYS A 224 18.12 6.10 -2.72
C LYS A 224 19.59 6.28 -2.34
N ASN A 225 20.43 5.32 -2.70
CA ASN A 225 21.80 5.25 -2.20
C ASN A 225 22.78 5.96 -3.13
N ASP A 226 22.69 5.74 -4.44
CA ASP A 226 23.66 6.29 -5.41
C ASP A 226 23.30 7.74 -5.78
N CYS A 227 22.00 8.08 -5.80
CA CYS A 227 21.52 9.44 -6.12
C CYS A 227 21.07 10.25 -4.89
N GLY A 228 21.23 9.69 -3.69
CA GLY A 228 21.00 10.39 -2.43
C GLY A 228 19.54 10.78 -2.15
N LEU A 229 18.56 10.07 -2.71
CA LEU A 229 17.15 10.24 -2.36
C LEU A 229 16.80 9.62 -1.00
N GLY A 230 17.62 8.70 -0.48
CA GLY A 230 17.42 8.10 0.84
C GLY A 230 17.64 9.08 2.00
N HIS A 231 18.45 10.12 1.76
CA HIS A 231 18.79 11.17 2.74
C HIS A 231 18.79 12.54 2.05
N ALA A 232 17.71 12.85 1.33
CA ALA A 232 17.61 14.10 0.60
C ALA A 232 17.55 15.30 1.56
N GLN A 233 18.61 16.13 1.55
CA GLN A 233 18.68 17.37 2.32
C GLN A 233 17.98 18.52 1.59
N THR A 234 16.66 18.43 1.43
CA THR A 234 15.84 19.44 0.76
C THR A 234 14.85 20.08 1.73
N LYS A 235 14.59 21.38 1.56
CA LYS A 235 13.75 22.17 2.48
C LYS A 235 12.29 22.33 2.02
N SER A 236 11.93 21.83 0.84
CA SER A 236 10.57 21.94 0.29
C SER A 236 10.23 20.77 -0.63
N LYS A 237 8.93 20.54 -0.86
CA LYS A 237 8.43 19.55 -1.83
C LYS A 237 9.01 19.75 -3.24
N GLY A 238 9.04 21.00 -3.69
CA GLY A 238 9.55 21.36 -5.03
C GLY A 238 11.04 21.07 -5.19
N ALA A 239 11.86 21.41 -4.19
CA ALA A 239 13.29 21.10 -4.22
C ALA A 239 13.55 19.59 -4.25
N LEU A 240 12.78 18.81 -3.48
CA LEU A 240 12.86 17.35 -3.54
C LEU A 240 12.40 16.80 -4.89
N ALA A 241 11.35 17.38 -5.48
CA ALA A 241 10.85 16.97 -6.79
C ALA A 241 11.90 17.17 -7.88
N ILE A 242 12.58 18.32 -7.91
CA ILE A 242 13.69 18.58 -8.85
C ILE A 242 14.80 17.55 -8.64
N LYS A 243 15.25 17.32 -7.39
CA LYS A 243 16.27 16.33 -7.09
C LYS A 243 15.87 14.92 -7.53
N ALA A 244 14.62 14.53 -7.32
CA ALA A 244 14.09 13.23 -7.69
C ALA A 244 14.01 13.05 -9.22
N LYS A 245 13.62 14.09 -9.96
CA LYS A 245 13.65 14.08 -11.43
C LYS A 245 15.08 14.00 -11.97
N LEU A 246 16.02 14.76 -11.41
CA LEU A 246 17.44 14.68 -11.80
C LEU A 246 18.02 13.29 -11.53
N ALA A 247 17.74 12.72 -10.36
CA ALA A 247 18.14 11.35 -10.02
C ALA A 247 17.59 10.33 -11.03
N THR A 248 16.32 10.48 -11.40
CA THR A 248 15.65 9.65 -12.42
C THR A 248 16.35 9.72 -13.77
N ILE A 249 16.67 10.93 -14.25
CA ILE A 249 17.40 11.14 -15.50
C ILE A 249 18.76 10.44 -15.44
N VAL A 250 19.54 10.67 -14.38
CA VAL A 250 20.86 10.04 -14.19
C VAL A 250 20.77 8.53 -14.20
N VAL A 251 19.80 7.96 -13.48
CA VAL A 251 19.62 6.50 -13.40
C VAL A 251 19.17 5.89 -14.72
N ASN A 252 18.32 6.58 -15.49
CA ASN A 252 17.94 6.16 -16.84
C ASN A 252 19.13 6.26 -17.81
N LEU A 253 19.96 7.31 -17.72
CA LEU A 253 21.20 7.40 -18.51
C LEU A 253 22.17 6.26 -18.17
N LYS A 254 22.40 5.98 -16.88
CA LYS A 254 23.20 4.82 -16.44
C LYS A 254 22.63 3.51 -17.00
N HIS A 255 21.31 3.37 -17.00
CA HIS A 255 20.63 2.20 -17.55
C HIS A 255 20.84 2.03 -19.05
N THR A 256 20.69 3.11 -19.83
CA THR A 256 20.95 3.12 -21.27
C THR A 256 22.39 2.75 -21.56
N VAL A 257 23.35 3.42 -20.93
CA VAL A 257 24.79 3.16 -21.11
C VAL A 257 25.12 1.69 -20.82
N ARG A 258 24.67 1.14 -19.67
CA ARG A 258 24.90 -0.27 -19.30
C ARG A 258 24.33 -1.28 -20.30
N ARG A 259 23.32 -0.89 -21.09
CA ARG A 259 22.71 -1.76 -22.11
C ARG A 259 23.37 -1.66 -23.48
N THR A 260 24.00 -0.53 -23.79
CA THR A 260 24.62 -0.28 -25.10
C THR A 260 26.09 -0.64 -25.14
N ILE A 261 26.75 -0.75 -23.97
CA ILE A 261 28.17 -1.11 -23.88
C ILE A 261 28.35 -2.55 -23.40
N ALA A 262 29.41 -3.22 -23.87
CA ALA A 262 29.87 -4.44 -23.22
C ALA A 262 30.19 -4.13 -21.75
N PRO A 263 29.73 -4.95 -20.78
CA PRO A 263 29.83 -4.61 -19.37
C PRO A 263 31.29 -4.38 -18.97
N TYR A 264 31.64 -3.12 -18.66
CA TYR A 264 32.94 -2.82 -18.08
C TYR A 264 32.99 -3.41 -16.66
N PRO A 265 34.00 -4.22 -16.29
CA PRO A 265 34.05 -4.96 -15.03
C PRO A 265 33.85 -4.09 -13.78
N GLY A 266 34.19 -2.79 -13.85
CA GLY A 266 34.03 -1.82 -12.75
C GLY A 266 32.59 -1.43 -12.41
N PHE A 267 31.60 -1.69 -13.27
CA PHE A 267 30.18 -1.45 -12.98
C PHE A 267 29.53 -2.57 -12.17
N ILE A 268 30.21 -3.70 -12.02
CA ILE A 268 29.80 -4.76 -11.11
C ILE A 268 30.04 -4.22 -9.69
N ARG A 269 28.96 -4.01 -8.91
CA ARG A 269 29.10 -3.73 -7.48
C ARG A 269 29.94 -4.86 -6.89
N ARG A 270 31.18 -4.56 -6.49
CA ARG A 270 32.02 -5.51 -5.78
C ARG A 270 31.21 -6.00 -4.57
N PRO A 271 31.13 -7.31 -4.31
CA PRO A 271 30.51 -7.80 -3.09
C PRO A 271 31.17 -7.08 -1.92
N LYS A 272 30.39 -6.70 -0.90
CA LYS A 272 30.96 -6.20 0.36
C LYS A 272 31.96 -7.26 0.81
N THR A 273 33.24 -6.92 0.81
CA THR A 273 34.28 -7.78 1.39
C THR A 273 33.86 -8.06 2.82
N ALA A 274 33.65 -9.34 3.15
CA ALA A 274 33.51 -9.76 4.53
C ALA A 274 34.80 -9.34 5.24
N ASN A 275 34.64 -8.52 6.29
CA ASN A 275 35.64 -8.03 7.25
C ASN A 275 37.10 -8.45 7.00
N GLN A 276 37.94 -7.45 6.69
CA GLN A 276 39.32 -7.41 7.21
C GLN A 276 39.30 -6.61 8.51
#